data_AF-A0A0C3AE47-F1
#
_entry.id   AF-A0A0C3AE47-F1
#
_cell.length_a   1.000
_cell.length_b   1.000
_cell.length_c   1.000
_cell.angle_alpha   90.00
_cell.angle_beta   90.00
_cell.angle_gamma   90.00
#
_symmetry.space_group_name_H-M   'P 1'
#
loop_
_entity.id
_entity.type
_entity.pdbx_description
1 polymer ?
#
loop_
_entity_poly.entity_id
_entity_poly.type
_entity_poly.pdbx_seq_one_letter_code
_entity_poly.pdbx_strand_id
1 'polypeptide(L)'
;NREVRRAVAAAVSELGKYAELREAIRAAIPQLVELLKHGNSDVRATGAAAISELGRSDFMRSSVACQLLQASDVFRHNDPTIRTTTVNPFISLIAYPDAHDMLLNSQLQSNLTGLLMDDLIQAPGETSALFSQLVILGYDHIAALPVIFHAYANLHDSNQSLQARGASILLAMATHASLRNMIYQVLVVHAMFRLFSPETNSEEINAVIDKMARFGILKLTE
;
A
#
# COMPACT_ATOMS: atom_id res chain seq x y z
N ASN A 1 -3.08 3.03 26.53
CA ASN A 1 -4.27 2.16 26.37
C ASN A 1 -4.86 2.42 24.97
N ARG A 2 -4.88 1.40 24.08
CA ARG A 2 -5.32 1.52 22.68
C ARG A 2 -6.77 2.00 22.55
N GLU A 3 -7.66 1.53 23.42
CA GLU A 3 -9.08 1.89 23.40
C GLU A 3 -9.30 3.34 23.81
N VAL A 4 -8.55 3.83 24.80
CA VAL A 4 -8.59 5.25 25.20
C VAL A 4 -8.16 6.14 24.02
N ARG A 5 -7.13 5.76 23.28
CA ARG A 5 -6.66 6.54 22.11
C ARG A 5 -7.69 6.57 20.99
N ARG A 6 -8.33 5.43 20.69
CA ARG A 6 -9.43 5.34 19.74
C ARG A 6 -10.63 6.17 20.18
N ALA A 7 -10.99 6.14 21.46
CA ALA A 7 -12.07 6.95 22.00
C ALA A 7 -11.79 8.45 21.89
N VAL A 8 -10.55 8.89 22.17
CA VAL A 8 -10.13 10.28 21.98
C VAL A 8 -10.19 10.67 20.51
N ALA A 9 -9.67 9.84 19.60
CA ALA A 9 -9.73 10.07 18.16
C ALA A 9 -11.18 10.18 17.65
N ALA A 10 -12.05 9.28 18.10
CA ALA A 10 -13.48 9.31 17.78
C ALA A 10 -14.15 10.58 18.32
N ALA A 11 -13.84 11.00 19.55
CA ALA A 11 -14.37 12.24 20.12
C ALA A 11 -13.92 13.46 19.31
N VAL A 12 -12.65 13.54 18.89
CA VAL A 12 -12.16 14.62 18.02
C VAL A 12 -12.85 14.58 16.64
N SER A 13 -13.09 13.40 16.08
CA SER A 13 -13.85 13.23 14.83
C SER A 13 -15.30 13.72 14.96
N GLU A 14 -15.97 13.40 16.07
CA GLU A 14 -17.31 13.89 16.40
C GLU A 14 -17.35 15.42 16.58
N LEU A 15 -16.35 16.00 17.26
CA LEU A 15 -16.22 17.46 17.37
C LEU A 15 -16.06 18.13 15.99
N GLY A 16 -15.46 17.44 15.02
CA GLY A 16 -15.33 17.88 13.63
C GLY A 16 -16.66 18.04 12.89
N LYS A 17 -17.78 17.55 13.44
CA LYS A 17 -19.11 17.78 12.86
C LYS A 17 -19.58 19.21 13.09
N TYR A 18 -19.16 19.86 14.19
CA TYR A 18 -19.53 21.23 14.53
C TYR A 18 -18.71 22.23 13.73
N ALA A 19 -19.40 23.10 12.98
CA ALA A 19 -18.76 24.04 12.06
C ALA A 19 -17.72 24.94 12.75
N GLU A 20 -17.96 25.36 14.00
CA GLU A 20 -17.04 26.23 14.75
C GLU A 20 -15.72 25.54 15.12
N LEU A 21 -15.71 24.21 15.20
CA LEU A 21 -14.53 23.42 15.57
C LEU A 21 -13.79 22.83 14.37
N ARG A 22 -14.38 22.88 13.17
CA ARG A 22 -13.80 22.28 11.95
C ARG A 22 -12.43 22.85 11.62
N GLU A 23 -12.31 24.17 11.61
CA GLU A 23 -11.06 24.84 11.25
C GLU A 23 -9.96 24.57 12.28
N ALA A 24 -10.32 24.55 13.58
CA ALA A 24 -9.39 24.19 14.64
C ALA A 24 -8.86 22.75 14.48
N ILE A 25 -9.74 21.80 14.15
CA ILE A 25 -9.33 20.41 13.92
C ILE A 25 -8.51 20.28 12.64
N ARG A 26 -8.89 20.96 11.55
CA ARG A 26 -8.11 20.99 10.31
C ARG A 26 -6.69 21.51 10.53
N ALA A 27 -6.54 22.55 11.33
CA ALA A 27 -5.24 23.11 11.70
C ALA A 27 -4.38 22.11 12.52
N ALA A 28 -5.00 21.15 13.20
CA ALA A 28 -4.29 20.10 13.94
C ALA A 28 -3.90 18.89 13.07
N ILE A 29 -4.49 18.69 11.88
CA ILE A 29 -4.19 17.54 11.01
C ILE A 29 -2.69 17.45 10.67
N PRO A 30 -1.99 18.52 10.27
CA PRO A 30 -0.54 18.45 9.99
C PRO A 30 0.27 17.95 11.20
N GLN A 31 -0.11 18.38 12.41
CA GLN A 31 0.56 17.94 13.64
C GLN A 31 0.35 16.45 13.89
N LEU A 32 -0.87 15.93 13.61
CA LEU A 32 -1.16 14.50 13.70
C LEU A 32 -0.35 13.70 12.67
N VAL A 33 -0.21 14.20 11.45
CA VAL A 33 0.61 13.58 10.40
C VAL A 33 2.08 13.51 10.82
N GLU A 34 2.61 14.55 11.47
CA GLU A 34 3.98 14.51 12.02
C GLU A 34 4.17 13.47 13.13
N LEU A 35 3.12 13.11 13.87
CA LEU A 35 3.20 12.01 14.84
C LEU A 35 3.50 10.65 14.19
N LEU A 36 3.24 10.47 12.89
CA LEU A 36 3.59 9.26 12.16
C LEU A 36 5.11 9.05 12.07
N LYS A 37 5.89 10.12 12.18
CA LYS A 37 7.37 10.10 12.14
C LYS A 37 7.98 10.02 13.55
N HIS A 38 7.17 9.99 14.60
CA HIS A 38 7.65 10.04 15.98
C HIS A 38 8.50 8.80 16.34
N GLY A 39 9.58 8.95 17.10
CA GLY A 39 10.48 7.83 17.44
C GLY A 39 9.83 6.73 18.31
N ASN A 40 8.85 7.09 19.14
CA ASN A 40 8.07 6.13 19.94
C ASN A 40 6.93 5.51 19.13
N SER A 41 6.92 4.17 19.02
CA SER A 41 5.91 3.39 18.27
C SER A 41 4.48 3.56 18.79
N ASP A 42 4.29 3.72 20.10
CA ASP A 42 2.98 3.97 20.69
C ASP A 42 2.42 5.32 20.23
N VAL A 43 3.26 6.34 20.14
CA VAL A 43 2.87 7.67 19.65
C VAL A 43 2.53 7.60 18.16
N ARG A 44 3.32 6.90 17.36
CA ARG A 44 3.00 6.68 15.92
C ARG A 44 1.66 5.98 15.73
N ALA A 45 1.43 4.89 16.48
CA ALA A 45 0.17 4.16 16.43
C ALA A 45 -1.01 5.03 16.89
N THR A 46 -0.78 5.96 17.83
CA THR A 46 -1.77 6.95 18.27
C THR A 46 -2.11 7.92 17.13
N GLY A 47 -1.08 8.49 16.49
CA GLY A 47 -1.24 9.39 15.36
C GLY A 47 -1.98 8.73 14.21
N ALA A 48 -1.55 7.52 13.81
CA ALA A 48 -2.20 6.75 12.77
C ALA A 48 -3.68 6.46 13.07
N ALA A 49 -4.01 6.06 14.30
CA ALA A 49 -5.39 5.83 14.71
C ALA A 49 -6.23 7.12 14.66
N ALA A 50 -5.68 8.24 15.15
CA ALA A 50 -6.36 9.53 15.11
C ALA A 50 -6.66 9.99 13.68
N ILE A 51 -5.67 9.88 12.79
CA ILE A 51 -5.81 10.22 11.38
C ILE A 51 -6.82 9.29 10.70
N SER A 52 -6.78 7.99 10.97
CA SER A 52 -7.75 7.03 10.44
C SER A 52 -9.18 7.42 10.81
N GLU A 53 -9.46 7.72 12.09
CA GLU A 53 -10.80 8.13 12.54
C GLU A 53 -11.25 9.47 11.93
N LEU A 54 -10.35 10.44 11.80
CA LEU A 54 -10.65 11.69 11.09
C LEU A 54 -10.95 11.45 9.60
N GLY A 55 -10.22 10.53 8.95
CA GLY A 55 -10.46 10.13 7.57
C GLY A 55 -11.82 9.46 7.33
N ARG A 56 -12.46 8.92 8.37
CA ARG A 56 -13.83 8.38 8.29
C ARG A 56 -14.89 9.47 8.22
N SER A 57 -14.59 10.68 8.68
CA SER A 57 -15.52 11.82 8.68
C SER A 57 -15.52 12.51 7.32
N ASP A 58 -16.69 12.62 6.68
CA ASP A 58 -16.85 13.23 5.34
C ASP A 58 -16.27 14.64 5.26
N PHE A 59 -16.38 15.43 6.33
CA PHE A 59 -15.94 16.83 6.36
C PHE A 59 -14.41 16.99 6.49
N MET A 60 -13.73 15.93 6.94
CA MET A 60 -12.29 15.92 7.23
C MET A 60 -11.50 15.05 6.25
N ARG A 61 -12.15 14.07 5.60
CA ARG A 61 -11.52 13.06 4.74
C ARG A 61 -10.62 13.67 3.68
N SER A 62 -11.09 14.67 2.94
CA SER A 62 -10.30 15.33 1.90
C SER A 62 -9.09 16.07 2.49
N SER A 63 -9.25 16.75 3.63
CA SER A 63 -8.14 17.41 4.32
C SER A 63 -7.10 16.40 4.83
N VAL A 64 -7.55 15.29 5.40
CA VAL A 64 -6.69 14.19 5.86
C VAL A 64 -5.93 13.57 4.69
N ALA A 65 -6.65 13.20 3.62
CA ALA A 65 -6.05 12.62 2.42
C ALA A 65 -5.00 13.56 1.81
N CYS A 66 -5.32 14.85 1.69
CA CYS A 66 -4.38 15.85 1.16
C CYS A 66 -3.09 15.91 1.98
N GLN A 67 -3.20 16.04 3.31
CA GLN A 67 -2.03 16.16 4.19
C GLN A 67 -1.17 14.89 4.20
N LEU A 68 -1.80 13.71 4.20
CA LEU A 68 -1.07 12.44 4.12
C LEU A 68 -0.32 12.28 2.78
N LEU A 69 -0.97 12.63 1.67
CA LEU A 69 -0.36 12.55 0.34
C LEU A 69 0.80 13.55 0.17
N GLN A 70 0.71 14.71 0.81
CA GLN A 70 1.80 15.69 0.86
C GLN A 70 3.00 15.20 1.69
N ALA A 71 2.76 14.42 2.76
CA ALA A 71 3.79 13.79 3.59
C ALA A 71 4.43 12.54 2.93
N SER A 72 4.72 12.63 1.63
CA SER A 72 5.31 11.54 0.83
C SER A 72 6.72 11.13 1.31
N ASP A 73 7.42 12.01 2.03
CA ASP A 73 8.72 11.75 2.64
C ASP A 73 8.66 10.61 3.68
N VAL A 74 7.51 10.39 4.31
CA VAL A 74 7.33 9.33 5.30
C VAL A 74 7.57 7.94 4.70
N PHE A 75 7.23 7.71 3.44
CA PHE A 75 7.47 6.43 2.76
C PHE A 75 8.95 6.17 2.48
N ARG A 76 9.81 7.20 2.54
CA ARG A 76 11.26 7.12 2.32
C ARG A 76 12.05 7.21 3.63
N HIS A 77 11.37 7.11 4.77
CA HIS A 77 12.01 7.20 6.08
C HIS A 77 12.94 5.99 6.32
N ASN A 78 14.10 6.22 6.97
CA ASN A 78 15.09 5.17 7.22
C ASN A 78 14.60 4.06 8.16
N ASP A 79 13.70 4.40 9.10
CA ASP A 79 13.05 3.43 9.98
C ASP A 79 11.90 2.71 9.24
N PRO A 80 12.00 1.37 9.04
CA PRO A 80 10.96 0.61 8.34
C PRO A 80 9.60 0.66 9.03
N THR A 81 9.58 0.81 10.35
CA THR A 81 8.32 0.86 11.12
C THR A 81 7.57 2.17 10.92
N ILE A 82 8.28 3.28 10.67
CA ILE A 82 7.66 4.57 10.34
C ILE A 82 6.97 4.49 8.99
N ARG A 83 7.64 3.90 7.98
CA ARG A 83 7.08 3.75 6.63
C ARG A 83 5.78 2.94 6.63
N THR A 84 5.75 1.81 7.34
CA THR A 84 4.56 0.94 7.38
C THR A 84 3.42 1.50 8.22
N THR A 85 3.70 2.27 9.27
CA THR A 85 2.63 2.85 10.12
C THR A 85 1.74 3.81 9.34
N THR A 86 2.31 4.51 8.35
CA THR A 86 1.62 5.47 7.48
C THR A 86 0.67 4.82 6.48
N VAL A 87 0.79 3.52 6.24
CA VAL A 87 -0.12 2.76 5.36
C VAL A 87 -1.53 2.67 5.96
N ASN A 88 -1.65 2.58 7.29
CA ASN A 88 -2.92 2.34 7.97
C ASN A 88 -4.00 3.42 7.72
N PRO A 89 -3.68 4.72 7.79
CA PRO A 89 -4.61 5.77 7.38
C PRO A 89 -5.11 5.61 5.94
N PHE A 90 -4.25 5.23 5.00
CA PHE A 90 -4.66 5.04 3.60
C PHE A 90 -5.60 3.84 3.41
N ILE A 91 -5.39 2.74 4.15
CA ILE A 91 -6.34 1.60 4.20
C ILE A 91 -7.73 2.07 4.66
N SER A 92 -7.78 3.06 5.55
CA SER A 92 -9.07 3.61 5.99
C SER A 92 -9.70 4.50 4.91
N LEU A 93 -8.91 5.32 4.23
CA LEU A 93 -9.38 6.25 3.20
C LEU A 93 -9.89 5.57 1.94
N ILE A 94 -9.25 4.50 1.49
CA ILE A 94 -9.62 3.79 0.25
C ILE A 94 -11.00 3.13 0.32
N ALA A 95 -11.56 2.95 1.52
CA ALA A 95 -12.93 2.47 1.69
C ALA A 95 -13.99 3.50 1.25
N TYR A 96 -13.60 4.75 1.00
CA TYR A 96 -14.51 5.86 0.69
C TYR A 96 -14.31 6.36 -0.75
N PRO A 97 -15.35 6.29 -1.62
CA PRO A 97 -15.24 6.65 -3.03
C PRO A 97 -14.80 8.09 -3.30
N ASP A 98 -15.19 9.04 -2.44
CA ASP A 98 -14.82 10.45 -2.58
C ASP A 98 -13.33 10.73 -2.31
N ALA A 99 -12.59 9.76 -1.74
CA ALA A 99 -11.14 9.82 -1.63
C ALA A 99 -10.42 9.21 -2.84
N HIS A 100 -11.07 8.41 -3.68
CA HIS A 100 -10.42 7.62 -4.72
C HIS A 100 -9.66 8.48 -5.73
N ASP A 101 -10.28 9.54 -6.23
CA ASP A 101 -9.62 10.44 -7.19
C ASP A 101 -8.33 11.05 -6.64
N MET A 102 -8.33 11.44 -5.36
CA MET A 102 -7.12 11.97 -4.71
C MET A 102 -6.03 10.91 -4.57
N LEU A 103 -6.41 9.69 -4.20
CA LEU A 103 -5.46 8.59 -4.01
C LEU A 103 -4.86 8.14 -5.34
N LEU A 104 -5.68 8.01 -6.39
CA LEU A 104 -5.27 7.57 -7.73
C LEU A 104 -4.42 8.62 -8.46
N ASN A 105 -4.71 9.91 -8.29
CA ASN A 105 -3.94 10.98 -8.93
C ASN A 105 -2.70 11.44 -8.13
N SER A 106 -2.20 10.59 -7.23
CA SER A 106 -1.07 10.90 -6.35
C SER A 106 0.12 9.95 -6.58
N GLN A 107 1.22 10.19 -5.87
CA GLN A 107 2.38 9.28 -5.85
C GLN A 107 2.19 8.07 -4.90
N LEU A 108 0.99 7.85 -4.34
CA LEU A 108 0.78 6.79 -3.36
C LEU A 108 1.11 5.40 -3.95
N GLN A 109 0.65 5.11 -5.16
CA GLN A 109 0.89 3.81 -5.79
C GLN A 109 2.39 3.53 -5.96
N SER A 110 3.18 4.50 -6.46
CA SER A 110 4.63 4.32 -6.64
C SER A 110 5.38 4.23 -5.30
N ASN A 111 4.95 4.96 -4.28
CA ASN A 111 5.49 4.84 -2.93
C ASN A 111 5.22 3.46 -2.33
N LEU A 112 4.02 2.90 -2.54
CA LEU A 112 3.68 1.55 -2.09
C LEU A 112 4.46 0.48 -2.87
N THR A 113 4.69 0.66 -4.17
CA THR A 113 5.59 -0.21 -4.95
C THR A 113 6.98 -0.25 -4.33
N GLY A 114 7.57 0.91 -4.04
CA GLY A 114 8.87 0.99 -3.38
C GLY A 114 8.88 0.32 -2.00
N LEU A 115 7.81 0.50 -1.22
CA LEU A 115 7.69 -0.12 0.09
C LEU A 115 7.58 -1.66 0.01
N LEU A 116 6.84 -2.18 -0.97
CA LEU A 116 6.67 -3.62 -1.19
C LEU A 116 7.92 -4.30 -1.76
N MET A 117 8.81 -3.52 -2.38
CA MET A 117 10.13 -3.96 -2.85
C MET A 117 11.22 -3.85 -1.77
N ASP A 118 10.90 -3.33 -0.59
CA ASP A 118 11.87 -3.13 0.48
C ASP A 118 12.01 -4.37 1.36
N ASP A 119 13.24 -4.89 1.47
CA ASP A 119 13.63 -6.09 2.23
C ASP A 119 13.43 -6.01 3.76
N LEU A 120 12.95 -4.90 4.31
CA LEU A 120 12.68 -4.68 5.74
C LEU A 120 11.21 -4.31 6.06
N ILE A 121 10.30 -4.38 5.09
CA ILE A 121 8.87 -4.10 5.33
C ILE A 121 8.28 -5.01 6.45
N GLN A 122 7.60 -4.39 7.41
CA GLN A 122 7.01 -5.08 8.56
C GLN A 122 5.62 -5.66 8.30
N ALA A 123 4.85 -5.04 7.39
CA ALA A 123 3.44 -5.34 7.14
C ALA A 123 3.17 -5.56 5.63
N PRO A 124 3.79 -6.58 5.01
CA PRO A 124 3.67 -6.81 3.58
C PRO A 124 2.25 -7.12 3.12
N GLY A 125 1.47 -7.89 3.89
CA GLY A 125 0.10 -8.25 3.51
C GLY A 125 -0.84 -7.05 3.46
N GLU A 126 -0.83 -6.20 4.49
CA GLU A 126 -1.69 -5.01 4.58
C GLU A 126 -1.32 -3.95 3.54
N THR A 127 -0.02 -3.74 3.33
CA THR A 127 0.51 -2.85 2.29
C THR A 127 0.13 -3.36 0.90
N SER A 128 0.25 -4.66 0.68
CA SER A 128 -0.11 -5.31 -0.57
C SER A 128 -1.62 -5.26 -0.83
N ALA A 129 -2.45 -5.36 0.20
CA ALA A 129 -3.90 -5.22 0.07
C ALA A 129 -4.29 -3.80 -0.37
N LEU A 130 -3.72 -2.77 0.26
CA LEU A 130 -3.92 -1.37 -0.16
C LEU A 130 -3.46 -1.15 -1.62
N PHE A 131 -2.25 -1.61 -1.94
CA PHE A 131 -1.69 -1.51 -3.28
C PHE A 131 -2.57 -2.21 -4.32
N SER A 132 -3.05 -3.41 -4.01
CA SER A 132 -3.94 -4.18 -4.89
C SER A 132 -5.23 -3.41 -5.16
N GLN A 133 -5.86 -2.86 -4.14
CA GLN A 133 -7.07 -2.06 -4.29
C GLN A 133 -6.84 -0.82 -5.17
N LEU A 134 -5.71 -0.11 -5.03
CA LEU A 134 -5.37 1.01 -5.91
C LEU A 134 -5.19 0.58 -7.36
N VAL A 135 -4.50 -0.54 -7.60
CA VAL A 135 -4.35 -1.11 -8.95
C VAL A 135 -5.70 -1.45 -9.57
N ILE A 136 -6.60 -2.08 -8.81
CA ILE A 136 -7.96 -2.41 -9.28
C ILE A 136 -8.75 -1.14 -9.59
N LEU A 137 -8.73 -0.14 -8.69
CA LEU A 137 -9.47 1.11 -8.86
C LEU A 137 -8.94 1.94 -10.04
N GLY A 138 -7.61 1.98 -10.23
CA GLY A 138 -6.95 2.74 -11.29
C GLY A 138 -6.84 2.00 -12.62
N TYR A 139 -7.25 0.73 -12.69
CA TYR A 139 -7.05 -0.15 -13.85
C TYR A 139 -5.57 -0.25 -14.31
N ASP A 140 -4.62 0.02 -13.43
CA ASP A 140 -3.17 0.02 -13.73
C ASP A 140 -2.52 -1.31 -13.34
N HIS A 141 -2.98 -2.36 -14.00
CA HIS A 141 -2.52 -3.73 -13.76
C HIS A 141 -1.03 -3.92 -14.05
N ILE A 142 -0.46 -3.18 -15.00
CA ILE A 142 0.96 -3.29 -15.36
C ILE A 142 1.86 -2.90 -14.18
N ALA A 143 1.47 -1.91 -13.38
CA ALA A 143 2.24 -1.51 -12.21
C ALA A 143 2.35 -2.58 -11.12
N ALA A 144 1.51 -3.63 -11.16
CA ALA A 144 1.61 -4.77 -10.25
C ALA A 144 2.76 -5.73 -10.60
N LEU A 145 3.24 -5.75 -11.86
CA LEU A 145 4.25 -6.71 -12.31
C LEU A 145 5.57 -6.62 -11.53
N PRO A 146 6.18 -5.44 -11.28
CA PRO A 146 7.42 -5.37 -10.52
C PRO A 146 7.27 -5.96 -9.11
N VAL A 147 6.13 -5.69 -8.46
CA VAL A 147 5.81 -6.23 -7.12
C VAL A 147 5.68 -7.76 -7.17
N ILE A 148 4.99 -8.31 -8.18
CA ILE A 148 4.86 -9.76 -8.37
C ILE A 148 6.22 -10.40 -8.62
N PHE A 149 7.08 -9.80 -9.46
CA PHE A 149 8.41 -10.32 -9.74
C PHE A 149 9.29 -10.36 -8.49
N HIS A 150 9.29 -9.28 -7.71
CA HIS A 150 10.04 -9.22 -6.46
C HIS A 150 9.51 -10.24 -5.45
N ALA A 151 8.19 -10.34 -5.27
CA ALA A 151 7.59 -11.31 -4.37
C ALA A 151 7.84 -12.76 -4.81
N TYR A 152 7.86 -13.03 -6.12
CA TYR A 152 8.21 -14.33 -6.68
C TYR A 152 9.68 -14.69 -6.45
N ALA A 153 10.60 -13.73 -6.61
CA ALA A 153 12.02 -13.93 -6.28
C ALA A 153 12.18 -14.27 -4.79
N ASN A 154 11.54 -13.50 -3.90
CA ASN A 154 11.53 -13.73 -2.46
C ASN A 154 11.00 -15.12 -2.10
N LEU A 155 9.99 -15.64 -2.81
CA LEU A 155 9.45 -17.00 -2.57
C LEU A 155 10.50 -18.11 -2.76
N HIS A 156 11.49 -17.88 -3.62
CA HIS A 156 12.59 -18.80 -3.90
C HIS A 156 13.85 -18.49 -3.09
N ASP A 157 13.80 -17.48 -2.22
CA ASP A 157 14.93 -17.12 -1.37
C ASP A 157 15.11 -18.15 -0.24
N SER A 158 16.37 -18.42 0.08
CA SER A 158 16.75 -19.28 1.21
C SER A 158 16.40 -18.70 2.59
N ASN A 159 16.25 -17.38 2.68
CA ASN A 159 15.87 -16.67 3.89
C ASN A 159 14.36 -16.81 4.14
N GLN A 160 13.99 -17.53 5.19
CA GLN A 160 12.60 -17.76 5.58
C GLN A 160 11.80 -16.47 5.76
N SER A 161 12.43 -15.37 6.20
CA SER A 161 11.75 -14.09 6.34
C SER A 161 11.40 -13.46 4.99
N LEU A 162 12.30 -13.55 4.01
CA LEU A 162 12.03 -13.08 2.64
C LEU A 162 10.99 -13.98 1.97
N GLN A 163 11.12 -15.30 2.13
CA GLN A 163 10.15 -16.26 1.61
C GLN A 163 8.73 -16.03 2.17
N ALA A 164 8.58 -15.90 3.49
CA ALA A 164 7.29 -15.64 4.13
C ALA A 164 6.66 -14.32 3.64
N ARG A 165 7.49 -13.32 3.36
CA ARG A 165 7.05 -12.06 2.79
C ARG A 165 6.58 -12.20 1.35
N GLY A 166 7.37 -12.82 0.48
CA GLY A 166 6.99 -13.07 -0.91
C GLY A 166 5.64 -13.78 -0.97
N ALA A 167 5.45 -14.81 -0.14
CA ALA A 167 4.18 -15.50 0.01
C ALA A 167 3.06 -14.56 0.49
N SER A 168 3.31 -13.73 1.50
CA SER A 168 2.32 -12.78 2.04
C SER A 168 1.85 -11.75 1.00
N ILE A 169 2.77 -11.21 0.20
CA ILE A 169 2.45 -10.26 -0.87
C ILE A 169 1.59 -10.96 -1.93
N LEU A 170 2.06 -12.09 -2.48
CA LEU A 170 1.33 -12.82 -3.52
C LEU A 170 -0.05 -13.27 -3.06
N LEU A 171 -0.19 -13.76 -1.83
CA LEU A 171 -1.48 -14.16 -1.26
C LEU A 171 -2.44 -12.98 -1.11
N ALA A 172 -1.96 -11.83 -0.62
CA ALA A 172 -2.77 -10.63 -0.49
C ALA A 172 -3.25 -10.12 -1.87
N MET A 173 -2.36 -10.11 -2.87
CA MET A 173 -2.72 -9.72 -4.25
C MET A 173 -3.73 -10.70 -4.88
N ALA A 174 -3.55 -12.00 -4.65
CA ALA A 174 -4.39 -13.05 -5.22
C ALA A 174 -5.85 -13.05 -4.68
N THR A 175 -6.16 -12.24 -3.66
CA THR A 175 -7.54 -12.02 -3.22
C THR A 175 -8.40 -11.37 -4.31
N HIS A 176 -7.78 -10.62 -5.24
CA HIS A 176 -8.45 -10.01 -6.40
C HIS A 176 -8.32 -10.91 -7.64
N ALA A 177 -9.41 -11.13 -8.37
CA ALA A 177 -9.44 -12.08 -9.49
C ALA A 177 -8.47 -11.73 -10.63
N SER A 178 -8.44 -10.48 -11.06
CA SER A 178 -7.53 -10.01 -12.11
C SER A 178 -6.05 -10.13 -11.71
N LEU A 179 -5.69 -9.75 -10.48
CA LEU A 179 -4.32 -9.91 -9.98
C LEU A 179 -3.94 -11.39 -9.80
N ARG A 180 -4.86 -12.24 -9.37
CA ARG A 180 -4.63 -13.69 -9.33
C ARG A 180 -4.37 -14.28 -10.72
N ASN A 181 -5.14 -13.86 -11.72
CA ASN A 181 -4.93 -14.28 -13.12
C ASN A 181 -3.57 -13.78 -13.65
N MET A 182 -3.16 -12.57 -13.28
CA MET A 182 -1.85 -12.04 -13.61
C MET A 182 -0.72 -12.85 -12.95
N ILE A 183 -0.81 -13.12 -11.65
CA ILE A 183 0.17 -13.94 -10.92
C ILE A 183 0.29 -15.30 -11.59
N TYR A 184 -0.83 -15.95 -11.91
CA TYR A 184 -0.82 -17.24 -12.61
C TYR A 184 -0.05 -17.18 -13.93
N GLN A 185 -0.30 -16.16 -14.76
CA GLN A 185 0.41 -16.00 -16.04
C GLN A 185 1.90 -15.77 -15.87
N VAL A 186 2.30 -14.93 -14.90
CA VAL A 186 3.72 -14.71 -14.57
C VAL A 186 4.38 -16.05 -14.18
N LEU A 187 3.74 -16.82 -13.29
CA LEU A 187 4.25 -18.10 -12.83
C LEU A 187 4.36 -19.13 -13.96
N VAL A 188 3.37 -19.20 -14.85
CA VAL A 188 3.39 -20.10 -16.01
C VAL A 188 4.52 -19.77 -16.96
N VAL A 189 4.74 -18.48 -17.27
CA VAL A 189 5.84 -18.07 -18.14
C VAL A 189 7.18 -18.42 -17.50
N HIS A 190 7.37 -18.11 -16.21
CA HIS A 190 8.57 -18.54 -15.47
C HIS A 190 8.78 -20.06 -15.55
N ALA A 191 7.75 -20.86 -15.28
CA ALA A 191 7.84 -22.32 -15.34
C ALA A 191 8.20 -22.84 -16.75
N MET A 192 7.66 -22.23 -17.81
CA MET A 192 7.98 -22.57 -19.19
C MET A 192 9.45 -22.31 -19.51
N PHE A 193 9.99 -21.14 -19.14
CA PHE A 193 11.42 -20.86 -19.32
C PHE A 193 12.28 -21.82 -18.52
N ARG A 194 11.92 -22.14 -17.26
CA ARG A 194 12.65 -23.12 -16.47
C ARG A 194 12.67 -24.52 -17.08
N LEU A 195 11.65 -24.88 -17.86
CA LEU A 195 11.56 -26.18 -18.53
C LEU A 195 12.29 -26.23 -19.88
N PHE A 196 12.17 -25.17 -20.69
CA PHE A 196 12.63 -25.16 -22.09
C PHE A 196 13.91 -24.33 -22.34
N SER A 197 14.26 -23.43 -21.42
CA SER A 197 15.45 -22.56 -21.50
C SER A 197 16.01 -22.30 -20.10
N PRO A 198 16.49 -23.34 -19.39
CA PRO A 198 16.88 -23.26 -17.98
C PRO A 198 18.02 -22.27 -17.70
N GLU A 199 18.83 -21.96 -18.70
CA GLU A 199 19.90 -20.97 -18.67
C GLU A 199 19.41 -19.52 -18.61
N THR A 200 18.16 -19.23 -18.99
CA THR A 200 17.60 -17.89 -18.94
C THR A 200 17.44 -17.45 -17.48
N ASN A 201 18.04 -16.31 -17.14
CA ASN A 201 17.94 -15.76 -15.78
C ASN A 201 16.57 -15.11 -15.54
N SER A 202 16.21 -14.89 -14.26
CA SER A 202 14.90 -14.34 -13.90
C SER A 202 14.67 -12.93 -14.43
N GLU A 203 15.72 -12.11 -14.59
CA GLU A 203 15.61 -10.74 -15.10
C GLU A 203 15.22 -10.70 -16.58
N GLU A 204 15.84 -11.55 -17.39
CA GLU A 204 15.50 -11.74 -18.80
C GLU A 204 14.07 -12.24 -18.96
N ILE A 205 13.65 -13.21 -18.15
CA ILE A 205 12.26 -13.70 -18.14
C ILE A 205 11.30 -12.56 -17.78
N ASN A 206 11.61 -11.78 -16.73
CA ASN A 206 10.78 -10.64 -16.32
C ASN A 206 10.67 -9.57 -17.42
N ALA A 207 11.75 -9.31 -18.17
CA ALA A 207 11.74 -8.39 -19.30
C ALA A 207 10.86 -8.89 -20.47
N VAL A 208 10.84 -10.21 -20.70
CA VAL A 208 9.92 -10.83 -21.67
C VAL A 208 8.47 -10.68 -21.20
N ILE A 209 8.18 -10.97 -19.94
CA ILE A 209 6.84 -10.86 -19.36
C ILE A 209 6.34 -9.40 -19.41
N ASP A 210 7.18 -8.41 -19.08
CA ASP A 210 6.82 -6.98 -19.18
C ASP A 210 6.48 -6.59 -20.63
N LYS A 211 7.24 -7.06 -21.61
CA LYS A 211 6.89 -6.87 -23.03
C LYS A 211 5.57 -7.54 -23.37
N MET A 212 5.36 -8.80 -22.97
CA MET A 212 4.11 -9.52 -23.23
C MET A 212 2.90 -8.79 -22.63
N ALA A 213 3.04 -8.24 -21.42
CA ALA A 213 2.03 -7.41 -20.77
C ALA A 213 1.70 -6.15 -21.58
N ARG A 214 2.72 -5.38 -21.99
CA ARG A 214 2.54 -4.13 -22.76
C ARG A 214 1.94 -4.36 -24.15
N PHE A 215 2.22 -5.50 -24.77
CA PHE A 215 1.63 -5.90 -26.04
C PHE A 215 0.24 -6.54 -25.90
N GLY A 216 -0.30 -6.65 -24.69
CA GLY A 216 -1.62 -7.25 -24.45
C GLY A 216 -1.67 -8.76 -24.67
N ILE A 217 -0.52 -9.43 -24.71
CA ILE A 217 -0.42 -10.90 -24.84
C ILE A 217 -0.87 -11.55 -23.53
N LEU A 218 -0.51 -10.95 -22.39
CA LEU A 218 -1.01 -11.37 -21.10
C LEU A 218 -2.41 -10.80 -20.88
N LYS A 219 -3.36 -11.66 -20.49
CA LYS A 219 -4.70 -11.25 -20.07
C LYS A 219 -4.63 -10.69 -18.65
N LEU A 220 -4.15 -9.46 -18.52
CA LEU A 220 -3.97 -8.80 -17.22
C LEU A 220 -5.31 -8.40 -16.57
N THR A 221 -6.36 -8.31 -17.39
CA THR A 221 -7.76 -8.11 -16.98
C THR A 221 -8.64 -9.14 -17.66
N GLU A 222 -9.76 -9.49 -17.01
CA GLU A 222 -10.87 -10.21 -17.66
C GLU A 222 -11.66 -9.28 -18.57
#